data_AF-A0A2W5D6S1-F1
#
_entry.id   AF-A0A2W5D6S1-F1
#
_cell.length_a   1.000
_cell.length_b   1.000
_cell.length_c   1.000
_cell.angle_alpha   90.00
_cell.angle_beta   90.00
_cell.angle_gamma   90.00
#
_symmetry.space_group_name_H-M   'P 1'
#
loop_
_entity.id
_entity.type
_entity.pdbx_description
1 polymer ?
#
loop_
_entity_poly.entity_id
_entity_poly.type
_entity_poly.pdbx_seq_one_letter_code
_entity_poly.pdbx_strand_id
1 'polypeptide(L)'
;MRAAPPLRLQVCADRRVQGLVTGLALLACAVLLLAIGQHLPQIWPAVLLLPVVAVMAWRLSVALPRRLRWDGQAWWLATPPAFQGEQQVSLDVVIDLDRWMLLRARSSQPRSTLYLPLAQDHHLETWGALRATLFAAGGGARR
;
A
#
# COMPACT_ATOMS: atom_id res chain seq x y z
N MET A 1 -7.90 30.04 -11.12
CA MET A 1 -7.26 28.86 -10.52
C MET A 1 -7.15 27.80 -11.62
N ARG A 2 -5.94 27.40 -12.02
CA ARG A 2 -5.77 26.35 -13.04
C ARG A 2 -5.97 24.99 -12.36
N ALA A 3 -6.98 24.24 -12.79
CA ALA A 3 -7.21 22.89 -12.32
C ALA A 3 -6.01 22.01 -12.70
N ALA A 4 -5.57 21.14 -11.80
CA ALA A 4 -4.50 20.20 -12.08
C ALA A 4 -4.93 19.25 -13.23
N PRO A 5 -4.03 18.92 -14.16
CA PRO A 5 -4.37 18.11 -15.34
C PRO A 5 -4.90 16.72 -14.93
N PRO A 6 -5.78 16.11 -15.74
CA PRO A 6 -6.33 14.79 -15.44
C PRO A 6 -5.20 13.77 -15.36
N LEU A 7 -5.09 13.09 -14.23
CA LEU A 7 -4.03 12.13 -13.94
C LEU A 7 -4.63 10.73 -13.87
N ARG A 8 -4.03 9.76 -14.55
CA ARG A 8 -4.38 8.35 -14.42
C ARG A 8 -3.13 7.57 -14.03
N LEU A 9 -3.23 6.83 -12.94
CA LEU A 9 -2.14 6.04 -12.39
C LEU A 9 -2.63 4.62 -12.13
N GLN A 10 -1.75 3.67 -12.39
CA GLN A 10 -1.97 2.29 -12.03
C GLN A 10 -1.10 1.95 -10.82
N VAL A 11 -1.75 1.74 -9.68
CA VAL A 11 -1.10 1.26 -8.48
C VAL A 11 -0.80 -0.22 -8.69
N CYS A 12 0.46 -0.53 -8.98
CA CYS A 12 0.93 -1.90 -9.15
C CYS A 12 1.47 -2.47 -7.84
N ALA A 13 1.54 -3.80 -7.76
CA ALA A 13 2.15 -4.48 -6.63
C ALA A 13 3.66 -4.24 -6.63
N ASP A 14 4.18 -3.66 -5.55
CA ASP A 14 5.63 -3.49 -5.37
C ASP A 14 6.23 -4.72 -4.67
N ARG A 15 7.07 -5.47 -5.38
CA ARG A 15 7.78 -6.64 -4.86
C ARG A 15 8.71 -6.29 -3.70
N ARG A 16 9.25 -5.07 -3.64
CA ARG A 16 10.11 -4.62 -2.53
C ARG A 16 9.32 -4.56 -1.23
N VAL A 17 8.10 -4.02 -1.28
CA VAL A 17 7.20 -3.96 -0.13
C VAL A 17 6.79 -5.38 0.30
N GLN A 18 6.48 -6.27 -0.64
CA GLN A 18 6.18 -7.68 -0.34
C GLN A 18 7.34 -8.37 0.35
N GLY A 19 8.57 -8.17 -0.16
CA GLY A 19 9.79 -8.71 0.45
C GLY A 19 10.02 -8.17 1.85
N LEU A 20 9.84 -6.87 2.06
CA LEU A 20 9.99 -6.23 3.37
C LEU A 20 8.97 -6.75 4.38
N VAL A 21 7.69 -6.84 4.01
CA VAL A 21 6.63 -7.40 4.87
C VAL A 21 6.89 -8.87 5.19
N THR A 22 7.30 -9.66 4.19
CA THR A 22 7.65 -11.07 4.38
C THR A 22 8.85 -11.23 5.31
N GLY A 23 9.88 -10.41 5.14
CA GLY A 23 11.06 -10.39 5.99
C GLY A 23 10.74 -10.01 7.44
N LEU A 24 9.91 -8.99 7.64
CA LEU A 24 9.44 -8.60 8.98
C LEU A 24 8.61 -9.71 9.65
N ALA A 25 7.71 -10.36 8.91
CA ALA A 25 6.93 -11.48 9.43
C ALA A 25 7.82 -12.67 9.82
N LEU A 26 8.80 -13.01 8.98
CA LEU A 26 9.79 -14.05 9.28
C LEU A 26 10.63 -13.71 10.51
N LEU A 27 11.11 -12.47 10.61
CA LEU A 27 11.90 -12.00 11.74
C LEU A 27 11.08 -12.08 13.04
N ALA A 28 9.82 -11.62 13.02
CA ALA A 28 8.92 -11.70 14.16
C ALA A 28 8.68 -13.15 14.60
N CYS A 29 8.42 -14.06 13.66
CA CYS A 29 8.25 -15.48 13.95
C CYS A 29 9.54 -16.12 14.49
N ALA A 30 10.71 -15.79 13.94
CA ALA A 30 11.99 -16.31 14.41
C ALA A 30 12.29 -15.84 15.84
N VAL A 31 12.08 -14.55 16.14
CA VAL A 31 12.23 -14.00 17.49
C VAL A 31 11.27 -14.67 18.47
N LEU A 32 10.02 -14.89 18.07
CA LEU A 32 9.03 -15.58 18.89
C LEU A 32 9.45 -17.04 19.18
N LEU A 33 9.93 -17.77 18.18
CA LEU A 33 10.42 -19.14 18.35
C LEU A 33 11.63 -19.21 19.28
N LEU A 34 12.57 -18.26 19.15
CA LEU A 34 13.72 -18.16 20.05
C LEU A 34 13.27 -17.90 21.49
N ALA A 35 12.34 -16.96 21.70
CA ALA A 35 11.81 -16.64 23.02
C ALA A 35 11.09 -17.85 23.66
N ILE A 36 10.27 -18.58 22.90
CA ILE A 36 9.59 -19.78 23.39
C ILE A 36 10.60 -20.91 23.66
N GLY A 37 11.64 -21.04 22.83
CA GLY A 37 12.66 -22.09 22.96
C GLY A 37 13.50 -21.98 24.24
N GLN A 38 13.60 -20.80 24.83
CA GLN A 38 14.22 -20.60 26.14
C GLN A 38 13.45 -21.29 27.27
N HIS A 39 12.14 -21.50 27.11
CA HIS A 39 11.27 -22.14 28.09
C HIS A 39 10.89 -23.57 27.72
N LEU A 40 10.79 -23.88 26.42
CA LEU A 40 10.34 -25.16 25.89
C LEU A 40 11.36 -25.70 24.87
N PRO A 41 12.32 -26.54 25.28
CA PRO A 41 13.38 -27.04 24.39
C PRO A 41 12.86 -27.94 23.26
N GLN A 42 11.62 -28.44 23.34
CA GLN A 42 10.99 -29.25 22.29
C GLN A 42 10.47 -28.43 21.09
N ILE A 43 10.63 -27.09 21.08
CA ILE A 43 10.08 -26.23 20.02
C ILE A 43 10.92 -26.20 18.73
N TRP A 44 12.15 -26.72 18.74
CA TRP A 44 13.05 -26.70 17.57
C TRP A 44 12.45 -27.20 16.25
N PRO A 45 11.59 -28.25 16.22
CA PRO A 45 10.92 -28.67 15.00
C PRO A 45 10.03 -27.58 14.38
N ALA A 46 9.52 -26.64 15.18
CA ALA A 46 8.69 -25.53 14.68
C ALA A 46 9.47 -24.55 13.79
N VAL A 47 10.81 -24.57 13.79
CA VAL A 47 11.64 -23.83 12.83
C VAL A 47 11.31 -24.25 11.39
N LEU A 48 10.87 -25.49 11.17
CA LEU A 48 10.41 -25.97 9.85
C LEU A 48 9.15 -25.26 9.35
N LEU A 49 8.43 -24.53 10.21
CA LEU A 49 7.27 -23.73 9.82
C LEU A 49 7.67 -22.35 9.24
N LEU A 50 8.89 -21.88 9.44
CA LEU A 50 9.36 -20.59 8.88
C LEU A 50 9.18 -20.48 7.36
N PRO A 51 9.55 -21.48 6.52
CA PRO A 51 9.29 -21.39 5.07
C PRO A 51 7.78 -21.29 4.75
N VAL A 52 6.93 -21.95 5.53
CA VAL A 52 5.46 -21.85 5.38
C VAL A 52 5.01 -20.42 5.69
N VAL A 53 5.51 -19.82 6.77
CA VAL A 53 5.26 -18.42 7.11
C VAL A 53 5.73 -17.49 6.00
N ALA A 54 6.92 -17.71 5.43
CA ALA A 54 7.45 -16.92 4.32
C ALA A 54 6.49 -16.93 3.12
N VAL A 55 6.07 -18.13 2.69
CA VAL A 55 5.16 -18.30 1.54
C VAL A 55 3.80 -17.68 1.84
N MET A 56 3.26 -17.86 3.04
CA MET A 56 1.98 -17.26 3.42
C MET A 56 2.05 -15.74 3.48
N ALA A 57 3.07 -15.17 4.13
CA ALA A 57 3.27 -13.73 4.21
C ALA A 57 3.45 -13.12 2.81
N TRP A 58 4.24 -13.77 1.95
CA TRP A 58 4.41 -13.35 0.57
C TRP A 58 3.06 -13.29 -0.15
N ARG A 59 2.28 -14.39 -0.11
CA ARG A 59 0.96 -14.48 -0.77
C ARG A 59 -0.04 -13.45 -0.23
N LEU A 60 -0.08 -13.24 1.08
CA LEU A 60 -1.00 -12.30 1.72
C LEU A 60 -0.59 -10.83 1.50
N SER A 61 0.70 -10.57 1.27
CA SER A 61 1.22 -9.23 0.97
C SER A 61 1.03 -8.81 -0.48
N VAL A 62 0.52 -9.69 -1.35
CA VAL A 62 0.26 -9.36 -2.76
C VAL A 62 -0.81 -8.28 -2.86
N ALA A 63 -0.38 -7.06 -3.14
CA ALA A 63 -1.28 -5.96 -3.47
C ALA A 63 -1.95 -6.22 -4.84
N LEU A 64 -3.28 -6.11 -4.88
CA LEU A 64 -4.03 -6.14 -6.14
C LEU A 64 -3.76 -4.86 -6.94
N PRO A 65 -3.62 -4.95 -8.28
CA PRO A 65 -3.45 -3.76 -9.10
C PRO A 65 -4.72 -2.89 -9.02
N ARG A 66 -4.57 -1.59 -8.76
CA ARG A 66 -5.70 -0.64 -8.68
C ARG A 66 -5.47 0.52 -9.63
N ARG A 67 -6.54 1.14 -10.13
CA ARG A 67 -6.44 2.34 -10.96
C ARG A 67 -6.89 3.54 -10.16
N LEU A 68 -6.02 4.53 -10.06
CA LEU A 68 -6.28 5.80 -9.40
C LEU A 68 -6.39 6.88 -10.47
N ARG A 69 -7.46 7.66 -10.43
CA ARG A 69 -7.72 8.74 -11.39
C ARG A 69 -8.03 10.04 -10.64
N TRP A 70 -7.41 11.12 -11.09
CA TRP A 70 -7.78 12.49 -10.74
C TRP A 70 -8.51 13.11 -11.93
N ASP A 71 -9.68 13.70 -11.69
CA ASP A 71 -10.49 14.35 -12.72
C ASP A 71 -10.37 15.88 -12.75
N GLY A 72 -9.55 16.46 -11.86
CA GLY A 72 -9.45 17.91 -11.66
C GLY A 72 -10.08 18.38 -10.35
N GLN A 73 -10.95 17.58 -9.73
CA GLN A 73 -11.72 17.93 -8.54
C GLN A 73 -11.72 16.83 -7.47
N ALA A 74 -11.79 15.56 -7.86
CA ALA A 74 -11.93 14.42 -6.98
C ALA A 74 -11.02 13.25 -7.40
N TRP A 75 -10.65 12.43 -6.41
CA TRP A 75 -9.96 11.18 -6.63
C TRP A 75 -10.95 10.04 -6.81
N TRP A 76 -10.70 9.22 -7.82
CA TRP A 76 -11.48 8.05 -8.18
C TRP A 76 -10.59 6.81 -8.13
N LEU A 77 -11.07 5.75 -7.48
CA LEU A 77 -10.36 4.49 -7.34
C LEU A 77 -11.17 3.36 -7.97
N ALA A 78 -10.56 2.62 -8.90
CA ALA A 78 -11.10 1.38 -9.44
C ALA A 78 -10.34 0.18 -8.87
N THR A 79 -11.08 -0.80 -8.34
CA THR A 79 -10.52 -2.03 -7.76
C THR A 79 -10.95 -3.25 -8.59
N PRO A 80 -10.07 -4.24 -8.83
CA PRO A 80 -10.49 -5.50 -9.45
C PRO A 80 -11.47 -6.26 -8.53
N PRO A 81 -12.37 -7.11 -9.08
CA PRO A 81 -12.62 -7.36 -10.51
C PRO A 81 -13.53 -6.32 -11.16
N ALA A 82 -14.19 -5.47 -10.37
CA ALA A 82 -15.16 -4.48 -10.81
C ALA A 82 -14.49 -3.20 -11.36
N PHE A 83 -13.59 -3.35 -12.31
CA PHE A 83 -12.99 -2.24 -13.07
C PHE A 83 -14.02 -1.38 -13.84
N GLN A 84 -15.31 -1.70 -13.73
CA GLN A 84 -16.45 -0.95 -14.25
C GLN A 84 -17.05 0.03 -13.22
N GLY A 85 -16.71 -0.09 -11.93
CA GLY A 85 -17.13 0.82 -10.87
C GLY A 85 -15.95 1.61 -10.33
N GLU A 86 -15.85 2.89 -10.72
CA GLU A 86 -14.94 3.83 -10.06
C GLU A 86 -15.63 4.40 -8.83
N GLN A 87 -14.98 4.34 -7.68
CA GLN A 87 -15.49 4.89 -6.44
C GLN A 87 -14.74 6.17 -6.09
N GLN A 88 -15.47 7.23 -5.74
CA GLN A 88 -14.86 8.44 -5.23
C GLN A 88 -14.21 8.16 -3.88
N VAL A 89 -12.96 8.61 -3.72
CA VAL A 89 -12.16 8.46 -2.51
C VAL A 89 -11.54 9.79 -2.12
N SER A 90 -11.28 9.94 -0.83
CA SER A 90 -10.33 10.92 -0.31
C SER A 90 -8.97 10.25 -0.14
N LEU A 91 -7.89 10.95 -0.47
CA LEU A 91 -6.53 10.44 -0.31
C LEU A 91 -5.80 11.26 0.74
N ASP A 92 -5.24 10.57 1.74
CA ASP A 92 -4.29 11.15 2.68
C ASP A 92 -2.89 10.59 2.42
N VAL A 93 -1.88 11.45 2.44
CA VAL A 93 -0.49 11.01 2.52
C VAL A 93 -0.21 10.62 3.98
N VAL A 94 0.09 9.34 4.22
CA VAL A 94 0.42 8.83 5.56
C VAL A 94 1.93 8.88 5.79
N ILE A 95 2.70 8.50 4.77
CA ILE A 95 4.17 8.50 4.80
C ILE A 95 4.67 8.98 3.44
N ASP A 96 5.63 9.90 3.44
CA ASP A 96 6.36 10.34 2.24
C ASP A 96 7.87 10.14 2.50
N LEU A 97 8.49 9.24 1.73
CA LEU A 97 9.93 8.96 1.73
C LEU A 97 10.58 9.38 0.39
N ASP A 98 10.04 10.43 -0.23
CA ASP A 98 10.48 11.05 -1.48
C ASP A 98 10.30 10.17 -2.73
N ARG A 99 10.98 9.01 -2.78
CA ARG A 99 10.87 8.02 -3.87
C ARG A 99 9.77 6.98 -3.63
N TRP A 100 9.21 6.97 -2.43
CA TRP A 100 8.16 6.06 -2.01
C TRP A 100 7.14 6.80 -1.16
N MET A 101 5.86 6.47 -1.31
CA MET A 101 4.77 7.12 -0.58
C MET A 101 3.71 6.10 -0.20
N LEU A 102 3.18 6.22 1.02
CA LEU A 102 2.02 5.46 1.47
C LEU A 102 0.80 6.37 1.51
N LEU A 103 -0.17 6.08 0.65
CA LEU A 103 -1.46 6.77 0.67
C LEU A 103 -2.49 5.96 1.43
N ARG A 104 -3.36 6.65 2.15
CA ARG A 104 -4.60 6.10 2.70
C ARG A 104 -5.76 6.63 1.88
N ALA A 105 -6.40 5.75 1.14
CA ALA A 105 -7.65 6.02 0.47
C ALA A 105 -8.81 5.74 1.43
N ARG A 106 -9.67 6.71 1.67
CA ARG A 106 -10.93 6.53 2.41
C ARG A 106 -12.08 6.79 1.47
N SER A 107 -13.02 5.86 1.38
CA SER A 107 -14.30 6.15 0.74
C SER A 107 -15.38 6.48 1.77
N SER A 108 -16.53 6.94 1.29
CA SER A 108 -17.73 7.21 2.08
C SER A 108 -18.30 5.95 2.75
N GLN A 109 -17.90 4.77 2.27
CA GLN A 109 -18.30 3.51 2.89
C GLN A 109 -17.44 3.20 4.14
N PRO A 110 -18.06 2.89 5.29
CA PRO A 110 -17.39 2.81 6.59
C PRO A 110 -16.36 1.66 6.74
N ARG A 111 -16.23 0.77 5.74
CA ARG A 111 -15.28 -0.35 5.75
C ARG A 111 -14.22 -0.33 4.64
N SER A 112 -14.15 0.72 3.82
CA SER A 112 -13.22 0.78 2.68
C SER A 112 -12.09 1.79 2.89
N THR A 113 -11.40 1.68 4.03
CA THR A 113 -10.08 2.32 4.17
C THR A 113 -9.03 1.40 3.54
N LEU A 114 -8.33 1.91 2.53
CA LEU A 114 -7.34 1.15 1.78
C LEU A 114 -6.00 1.86 1.82
N TYR A 115 -4.93 1.11 2.07
CA TYR A 115 -3.57 1.61 1.94
C TYR A 115 -3.03 1.30 0.54
N LEU A 116 -2.42 2.31 -0.08
CA LEU A 116 -1.88 2.26 -1.43
C LEU A 116 -0.39 2.64 -1.37
N PRO A 117 0.52 1.65 -1.38
CA PRO A 117 1.94 1.94 -1.53
C PRO A 117 2.21 2.37 -2.98
N LEU A 118 2.96 3.45 -3.14
CA LEU A 118 3.37 4.00 -4.41
C LEU A 118 4.88 4.15 -4.43
N ALA A 119 5.50 3.75 -5.53
CA ALA A 119 6.92 3.92 -5.76
C ALA A 119 7.14 4.74 -7.04
N GLN A 120 8.08 5.69 -6.96
CA GLN A 120 8.45 6.56 -8.07
C GLN A 120 8.86 5.78 -9.32
N ASP A 121 9.53 4.64 -9.14
CA ASP A 121 10.06 3.80 -10.23
C ASP A 121 8.96 3.37 -11.24
N HIS A 122 7.69 3.31 -10.82
CA HIS A 122 6.56 2.97 -11.69
C HIS A 122 5.89 4.17 -12.35
N HIS A 123 6.22 5.40 -11.93
CA HIS A 123 5.53 6.63 -12.27
C HIS A 123 6.48 7.81 -12.49
N LEU A 124 7.70 7.56 -12.98
CA LEU A 124 8.78 8.57 -13.06
C LEU A 124 8.34 9.89 -13.69
N GLU A 125 7.62 9.84 -14.81
CA GLU A 125 7.16 11.02 -15.55
C GLU A 125 6.03 11.79 -14.84
N THR A 126 5.21 11.10 -14.06
CA THR A 126 4.02 11.65 -13.40
C THR A 126 4.21 11.88 -11.90
N TRP A 127 5.35 11.48 -11.32
CA TRP A 127 5.60 11.53 -9.87
C TRP A 127 5.53 12.94 -9.30
N GLY A 128 6.18 13.90 -9.95
CA GLY A 128 6.14 15.30 -9.53
C GLY A 128 4.73 15.89 -9.61
N ALA A 129 4.02 15.63 -10.71
CA ALA A 129 2.65 16.07 -10.90
C ALA A 129 1.68 15.41 -9.89
N LEU A 130 1.89 14.13 -9.58
CA LEU A 130 1.12 13.40 -8.57
C LEU A 130 1.31 14.02 -7.19
N ARG A 131 2.55 14.22 -6.73
CA ARG A 131 2.83 14.83 -5.43
C ARG A 131 2.22 16.22 -5.34
N ALA A 132 2.43 17.05 -6.36
CA ALA A 132 1.83 18.39 -6.42
C ALA A 132 0.30 18.33 -6.32
N THR A 133 -0.34 17.39 -7.04
CA THR A 133 -1.80 17.22 -7.01
C THR A 133 -2.29 16.73 -5.64
N LEU A 134 -1.59 15.79 -5.01
CA LEU A 134 -1.93 15.27 -3.67
C LEU A 134 -1.86 16.37 -2.61
N PHE A 135 -0.79 17.17 -2.61
CA PHE A 135 -0.65 18.28 -1.66
C PHE A 135 -1.62 19.43 -1.95
N ALA A 136 -1.89 19.73 -3.23
CA ALA A 136 -2.87 20.75 -3.61
C ALA A 136 -4.32 20.33 -3.25
N ALA A 137 -4.69 19.07 -3.51
CA ALA A 137 -6.02 18.54 -3.21
C ALA A 137 -6.23 18.27 -1.72
N GLY A 138 -5.22 17.75 -1.01
CA GLY A 138 -5.27 17.45 0.42
C GLY A 138 -5.25 18.71 1.30
N GLY A 139 -4.65 19.81 0.83
CA GLY A 139 -4.64 21.11 1.53
C GLY A 139 -6.03 21.77 1.67
N GLY A 140 -7.03 21.31 0.92
CA GLY A 140 -8.40 21.83 0.97
C GLY A 140 -9.32 21.18 2.03
N ALA A 141 -8.97 20.00 2.53
CA ALA A 141 -9.83 19.21 3.43
C ALA A 141 -9.60 19.47 4.93
N ARG A 142 -8.75 20.46 5.28
CA ARG A 142 -8.57 20.97 6.65
C ARG A 142 -8.96 22.45 6.71
N ARG A 143 -10.22 22.76 6.47
CA ARG A 143 -10.85 24.00 6.92
C ARG A 143 -12.24 23.70 7.43
#